data_AF-A0A959ESX0-F1
#
_entry.id   AF-A0A959ESX0-F1
#
_cell.length_a   1.000
_cell.length_b   1.000
_cell.length_c   1.000
_cell.angle_alpha   90.00
_cell.angle_beta   90.00
_cell.angle_gamma   90.00
#
_symmetry.space_group_name_H-M   'P 1'
#
loop_
_entity.id
_entity.type
_entity.pdbx_description
1 polymer ?
#
loop_
_entity_poly.entity_id
_entity_poly.type
_entity_poly.pdbx_seq_one_letter_code
_entity_poly.pdbx_strand_id
1 'polypeptide(L)'
;IGSAALTALALFAAFMEVAEIKQIDISKPNVMAGLLLGGMLPFLFSSLAMGAVGRAAMDMIQEVRRQFNSIPELKAALDVMRKNDGKEFADWSAADQKTFEAADGKAEYSKCVEISTAASIRQMILPGLLAVLSPVAVGFLGGAEMLGGLLAGVTVTGVLMAIFQSNAGGAWDNAKKMFEEGVEIGGNTYFKGSDPHKAAVVGDTVGDPFKDTSGPSLNILLKLMSVVALVIAPLL
;
A
#
# COMPACT_ATOMS: atom_id res chain seq x y z
N ILE A 1 -5.55 -13.28 -0.81
CA ILE A 1 -4.49 -13.61 -1.78
C ILE A 1 -4.65 -15.01 -2.37
N GLY A 2 -4.71 -16.08 -1.56
CA GLY A 2 -4.88 -17.46 -2.08
C GLY A 2 -6.08 -17.66 -3.01
N SER A 3 -7.26 -17.11 -2.66
CA SER A 3 -8.43 -17.16 -3.55
C SER A 3 -8.21 -16.40 -4.86
N ALA A 4 -7.52 -15.26 -4.83
CA ALA A 4 -7.21 -14.49 -6.04
C ALA A 4 -6.26 -15.25 -6.96
N ALA A 5 -5.28 -15.97 -6.42
CA ALA A 5 -4.38 -16.82 -7.18
C ALA A 5 -5.15 -17.94 -7.90
N LEU A 6 -6.05 -18.64 -7.19
CA LEU A 6 -6.88 -19.68 -7.78
C LEU A 6 -7.83 -19.13 -8.85
N THR A 7 -8.45 -17.98 -8.60
CA THR A 7 -9.29 -17.31 -9.60
C THR A 7 -8.48 -16.89 -10.83
N ALA A 8 -7.27 -16.34 -10.66
CA ALA A 8 -6.40 -15.97 -11.77
C ALA A 8 -6.01 -17.19 -12.61
N LEU A 9 -5.71 -18.33 -11.98
CA LEU A 9 -5.46 -19.59 -12.69
C LEU A 9 -6.69 -20.09 -13.46
N ALA A 10 -7.88 -20.01 -12.86
CA ALA A 10 -9.12 -20.40 -13.54
C ALA A 10 -9.43 -19.49 -14.74
N LEU A 11 -9.26 -18.17 -14.58
CA LEU A 11 -9.43 -17.20 -15.67
C LEU A 11 -8.36 -17.38 -16.75
N PHE A 12 -7.15 -17.77 -16.39
CA PHE A 12 -6.08 -18.09 -17.33
C PHE A 12 -6.40 -19.34 -18.16
N ALA A 13 -6.94 -20.39 -17.53
CA ALA A 13 -7.42 -21.56 -18.26
C ALA A 13 -8.59 -21.20 -19.20
N ALA A 14 -9.54 -20.39 -18.75
CA ALA A 14 -10.63 -19.90 -19.60
C ALA A 14 -10.10 -19.03 -20.76
N PHE A 15 -9.09 -18.20 -20.52
CA PHE A 15 -8.43 -17.41 -21.56
C PHE A 15 -7.81 -18.32 -22.64
N MET A 16 -7.08 -19.37 -22.24
CA MET A 16 -6.49 -20.32 -23.19
C MET A 16 -7.54 -21.01 -24.05
N GLU A 17 -8.67 -21.39 -23.47
CA GLU A 17 -9.78 -22.02 -24.20
C GLU A 17 -10.38 -21.05 -25.23
N VAL A 18 -10.69 -19.82 -24.83
CA VAL A 18 -11.31 -18.81 -25.71
C VAL A 18 -10.35 -18.33 -26.81
N ALA A 19 -9.04 -18.27 -26.52
CA ALA A 19 -8.01 -17.92 -27.49
C ALA A 19 -7.54 -19.11 -28.35
N GLU A 20 -8.18 -20.29 -28.20
CA GLU A 20 -7.83 -21.54 -28.91
C GLU A 20 -6.35 -21.98 -28.73
N ILE A 21 -5.75 -21.65 -27.59
CA ILE A 21 -4.35 -21.99 -27.26
C ILE A 21 -4.30 -23.36 -26.57
N LYS A 22 -3.71 -24.34 -27.24
CA LYS A 22 -3.52 -25.69 -26.67
C LYS A 22 -2.41 -25.76 -25.63
N GLN A 23 -1.32 -25.02 -25.84
CA GLN A 23 -0.16 -25.02 -24.95
C GLN A 23 0.57 -23.68 -25.01
N ILE A 24 1.15 -23.28 -23.88
CA ILE A 24 2.03 -22.11 -23.78
C ILE A 24 3.46 -22.62 -23.60
N ASP A 25 4.26 -22.50 -24.64
CA ASP A 25 5.66 -22.92 -24.64
C ASP A 25 6.58 -21.77 -24.22
N ILE A 26 7.11 -21.85 -23.00
CA ILE A 26 8.01 -20.83 -22.44
C ILE A 26 9.35 -20.73 -23.18
N SER A 27 9.72 -21.71 -24.00
CA SER A 27 10.93 -21.63 -24.82
C SER A 27 10.79 -20.66 -25.99
N LYS A 28 9.54 -20.32 -26.38
CA LYS A 28 9.28 -19.32 -27.42
C LYS A 28 9.69 -17.92 -26.95
N PRO A 29 10.48 -17.17 -27.74
CA PRO A 29 10.93 -15.83 -27.36
C PRO A 29 9.79 -14.86 -26.99
N ASN A 30 8.68 -14.89 -27.74
CA ASN A 30 7.54 -14.01 -27.49
C ASN A 30 6.86 -14.33 -26.15
N VAL A 31 6.68 -15.62 -25.83
CA VAL A 31 6.09 -16.06 -24.55
C VAL A 31 7.01 -15.69 -23.39
N MET A 32 8.31 -15.93 -23.51
CA MET A 32 9.29 -15.55 -22.50
C MET A 32 9.33 -14.03 -22.29
N ALA A 33 9.27 -13.24 -23.35
CA ALA A 33 9.18 -11.78 -23.26
C ALA A 33 7.91 -11.35 -22.52
N GLY A 34 6.77 -11.95 -22.85
CA GLY A 34 5.51 -11.74 -22.13
C GLY A 34 5.64 -12.07 -20.65
N LEU A 35 6.22 -13.23 -20.31
CA LEU A 35 6.46 -13.68 -18.94
C LEU A 35 7.29 -12.68 -18.13
N LEU A 36 8.41 -12.21 -18.68
CA LEU A 36 9.29 -11.25 -18.02
C LEU A 36 8.61 -9.88 -17.83
N LEU A 37 7.90 -9.40 -18.85
CA LEU A 37 7.09 -8.18 -18.73
C LEU A 37 6.02 -8.33 -17.66
N GLY A 38 5.32 -9.47 -17.66
CA GLY A 38 4.29 -9.78 -16.68
C GLY A 38 4.83 -9.83 -15.25
N GLY A 39 6.00 -10.47 -15.04
CA GLY A 39 6.65 -10.52 -13.73
C GLY A 39 7.08 -9.14 -13.22
N MET A 40 7.37 -8.19 -14.12
CA MET A 40 7.74 -6.83 -13.73
C MET A 40 6.54 -5.98 -13.29
N LEU A 41 5.34 -6.24 -13.82
CA LEU A 41 4.16 -5.40 -13.59
C LEU A 41 3.75 -5.30 -12.11
N PRO A 42 3.76 -6.37 -11.29
CA PRO A 42 3.54 -6.25 -9.86
C PRO A 42 4.52 -5.30 -9.16
N PHE A 43 5.80 -5.31 -9.53
CA PHE A 43 6.79 -4.40 -8.96
C PHE A 43 6.52 -2.95 -9.36
N LEU A 44 6.22 -2.72 -10.64
CA LEU A 44 5.88 -1.39 -11.15
C LEU A 44 4.61 -0.85 -10.49
N PHE A 45 3.56 -1.67 -10.43
CA PHE A 45 2.29 -1.32 -9.78
C PHE A 45 2.52 -0.96 -8.31
N SER A 46 3.25 -1.79 -7.57
CA SER A 46 3.58 -1.52 -6.17
C SER A 46 4.39 -0.24 -6.02
N SER A 47 5.39 0.01 -6.88
CA SER A 47 6.17 1.25 -6.86
C SER A 47 5.30 2.50 -7.06
N LEU A 48 4.37 2.46 -8.02
CA LEU A 48 3.44 3.55 -8.27
C LEU A 48 2.52 3.80 -7.08
N ALA A 49 1.96 2.73 -6.50
CA ALA A 49 1.08 2.81 -5.34
C ALA A 49 1.80 3.37 -4.10
N MET A 50 2.99 2.84 -3.78
CA MET A 50 3.77 3.31 -2.64
C MET A 50 4.27 4.75 -2.83
N GLY A 51 4.70 5.11 -4.04
CA GLY A 51 5.09 6.47 -4.37
C GLY A 51 3.94 7.47 -4.26
N ALA A 52 2.72 7.04 -4.60
CA ALA A 52 1.51 7.84 -4.42
C ALA A 52 1.21 8.10 -2.94
N VAL A 53 1.26 7.05 -2.11
CA VAL A 53 1.07 7.18 -0.65
C VAL A 53 2.15 8.08 -0.04
N GLY A 54 3.41 7.90 -0.42
CA GLY A 54 4.51 8.73 0.08
C GLY A 54 4.33 10.23 -0.20
N ARG A 55 3.87 10.58 -1.41
CA ARG A 55 3.55 11.98 -1.76
C ARG A 55 2.38 12.52 -0.92
N ALA A 56 1.28 11.79 -0.86
CA ALA A 56 0.10 12.20 -0.09
C ALA A 56 0.40 12.33 1.42
N ALA A 57 1.22 11.42 1.96
CA ALA A 57 1.68 11.46 3.34
C ALA A 57 2.56 12.69 3.60
N MET A 58 3.42 13.09 2.65
CA MET A 58 4.23 14.30 2.80
C MET A 58 3.36 15.56 2.80
N ASP A 59 2.38 15.65 1.91
CA ASP A 59 1.42 16.76 1.87
C ASP A 59 0.62 16.84 3.19
N MET A 60 0.19 15.69 3.72
CA MET A 60 -0.46 15.57 5.02
C MET A 60 0.44 16.07 6.16
N ILE A 61 1.71 15.66 6.19
CA ILE A 61 2.68 16.09 7.21
C ILE A 61 2.90 17.61 7.14
N GLN A 62 3.03 18.17 5.94
CA GLN A 62 3.19 19.61 5.77
C GLN A 62 1.97 20.38 6.27
N GLU A 63 0.76 19.89 5.99
CA GLU A 63 -0.47 20.50 6.45
C GLU A 63 -0.62 20.42 7.98
N VAL A 64 -0.35 19.25 8.59
CA VAL A 64 -0.37 19.10 10.05
C VAL A 64 0.67 20.02 10.70
N ARG A 65 1.89 20.09 10.15
CA ARG A 65 2.92 21.03 10.63
C ARG A 65 2.48 22.48 10.51
N ARG A 66 1.81 22.85 9.40
CA ARG A 66 1.26 24.21 9.24
C ARG A 66 0.22 24.50 10.32
N GLN A 67 -0.71 23.58 10.58
CA GLN A 67 -1.73 23.74 11.63
C GLN A 67 -1.09 23.97 13.01
N PHE A 68 -0.15 23.13 13.42
CA PHE A 68 0.56 23.29 14.71
C PHE A 68 1.46 24.52 14.80
N ASN A 69 1.92 25.08 13.67
CA ASN A 69 2.75 26.29 13.66
C ASN A 69 1.92 27.59 13.57
N SER A 70 0.79 27.56 12.88
CA SER A 70 0.00 28.75 12.54
C SER A 70 -1.23 28.96 13.41
N ILE A 71 -1.82 27.90 13.97
CA ILE A 71 -3.00 28.00 14.83
C ILE A 71 -2.51 28.18 16.28
N PRO A 72 -2.73 29.35 16.91
CA PRO A 72 -2.17 29.66 18.23
C PRO A 72 -2.56 28.65 19.30
N GLU A 73 -3.82 28.20 19.31
CA GLU A 73 -4.32 27.22 20.28
C GLU A 73 -3.62 25.87 20.14
N LEU A 74 -3.44 25.36 18.91
CA LEU A 74 -2.73 24.10 18.66
C LEU A 74 -1.25 24.20 19.03
N LYS A 75 -0.62 25.33 18.72
CA LYS A 75 0.78 25.59 19.07
C LYS A 75 0.98 25.62 20.58
N ALA A 76 0.11 26.34 21.29
CA ALA A 76 0.13 26.42 22.74
C ALA A 76 -0.09 25.04 23.38
N ALA A 77 -1.03 24.25 22.86
CA ALA A 77 -1.23 22.88 23.31
C ALA A 77 0.02 22.01 23.09
N LEU A 78 0.68 22.11 21.93
CA LEU A 78 1.92 21.38 21.66
C LEU A 78 3.06 21.75 22.62
N ASP A 79 3.20 23.02 22.96
CA ASP A 79 4.21 23.49 23.91
C ASP A 79 3.93 22.98 25.33
N VAL A 80 2.66 22.95 25.74
CA VAL A 80 2.22 22.39 27.02
C VAL A 80 2.42 20.88 27.08
N MET A 81 2.15 20.15 25.99
CA MET A 81 2.44 18.71 25.88
C MET A 81 3.93 18.42 26.07
N ARG A 82 4.80 19.20 25.42
CA ARG A 82 6.27 19.04 25.55
C ARG A 82 6.76 19.35 26.96
N LYS A 83 6.17 20.37 27.61
CA LYS A 83 6.51 20.75 28.99
C LYS A 83 6.15 19.65 30.00
N ASN A 84 5.06 18.91 29.75
CA ASN A 84 4.57 17.86 30.62
C ASN A 84 4.85 16.45 30.09
N ASP A 85 5.87 16.29 29.24
CA ASP A 85 6.26 15.00 28.69
C ASP A 85 6.56 13.99 29.82
N GLY A 86 6.02 12.77 29.71
CA GLY A 86 6.13 11.73 30.72
C GLY A 86 5.25 11.89 31.97
N LYS A 87 4.35 12.88 32.04
CA LYS A 87 3.36 13.02 33.12
C LYS A 87 1.95 12.73 32.62
N GLU A 88 1.14 12.09 33.45
CA GLU A 88 -0.28 11.88 33.13
C GLU A 88 -1.03 13.21 33.12
N PHE A 89 -2.05 13.32 32.26
CA PHE A 89 -2.84 14.55 32.13
C PHE A 89 -3.43 15.03 33.46
N ALA A 90 -3.78 14.10 34.35
CA ALA A 90 -4.29 14.40 35.69
C ALA A 90 -3.27 15.16 36.57
N ASP A 91 -1.98 14.96 36.34
CA ASP A 91 -0.89 15.59 37.10
C ASP A 91 -0.46 16.94 36.52
N TRP A 92 -1.08 17.38 35.43
CA TRP A 92 -0.78 18.67 34.81
C TRP A 92 -1.36 19.80 35.64
N SER A 93 -0.75 20.99 35.56
CA SER A 93 -1.33 22.16 36.22
C SER A 93 -2.68 22.51 35.60
N ALA A 94 -3.63 23.03 36.39
CA ALA A 94 -4.95 23.43 35.89
C ALA A 94 -4.88 24.46 34.74
N ALA A 95 -3.83 25.28 34.71
CA ALA A 95 -3.56 26.22 33.62
C ALA A 95 -3.10 25.51 32.33
N ASP A 96 -2.25 24.48 32.46
CA ASP A 96 -1.78 23.66 31.35
C ASP A 96 -2.92 22.81 30.77
N GLN A 97 -3.76 22.19 31.62
CA GLN A 97 -4.95 21.44 31.19
C GLN A 97 -5.91 22.33 30.40
N LYS A 98 -6.23 23.52 30.92
CA LYS A 98 -7.10 24.49 30.22
C LYS A 98 -6.53 24.94 28.88
N THR A 99 -5.21 25.09 28.78
CA THR A 99 -4.54 25.46 27.52
C THR A 99 -4.62 24.33 26.50
N PHE A 100 -4.50 23.08 26.95
CA PHE A 100 -4.67 21.90 26.09
C PHE A 100 -6.11 21.73 25.62
N GLU A 101 -7.10 21.89 26.50
CA GLU A 101 -8.53 21.81 26.15
C GLU A 101 -8.96 22.92 25.18
N ALA A 102 -8.36 24.11 25.26
CA ALA A 102 -8.65 25.21 24.34
C ALA A 102 -8.29 24.91 22.87
N ALA A 103 -7.44 23.91 22.63
CA ALA A 103 -7.08 23.43 21.30
C ALA A 103 -8.11 22.46 20.70
N ASP A 104 -9.05 21.95 21.51
CA ASP A 104 -10.09 21.05 21.03
C ASP A 104 -11.01 21.75 20.01
N GLY A 105 -11.34 21.03 18.94
CA GLY A 105 -12.12 21.55 17.82
C GLY A 105 -11.44 22.63 16.97
N LYS A 106 -10.17 23.00 17.25
CA LYS A 106 -9.42 24.01 16.48
C LYS A 106 -8.69 23.43 15.27
N ALA A 107 -8.49 22.11 15.24
CA ALA A 107 -7.86 21.42 14.12
C ALA A 107 -8.74 21.47 12.87
N GLU A 108 -8.13 21.78 11.73
CA GLU A 108 -8.82 21.88 10.45
C GLU A 108 -8.84 20.50 9.77
N TYR A 109 -9.64 19.57 10.31
CA TYR A 109 -9.74 18.19 9.81
C TYR A 109 -10.13 18.11 8.33
N SER A 110 -11.01 19.00 7.87
CA SER A 110 -11.47 19.05 6.48
C SER A 110 -10.32 19.19 5.48
N LYS A 111 -9.25 19.93 5.82
CA LYS A 111 -8.09 20.09 4.92
C LYS A 111 -7.32 18.78 4.78
N CYS A 112 -7.11 18.06 5.86
CA CYS A 112 -6.49 16.73 5.83
C CYS A 112 -7.32 15.75 4.99
N VAL A 113 -8.64 15.76 5.13
CA VAL A 113 -9.56 14.94 4.34
C VAL A 113 -9.49 15.30 2.85
N GLU A 114 -9.44 16.59 2.53
CA GLU A 114 -9.34 17.05 1.14
C GLU A 114 -8.04 16.59 0.47
N ILE A 115 -6.90 16.69 1.17
CA ILE A 115 -5.59 16.24 0.68
C ILE A 115 -5.62 14.75 0.33
N SER A 116 -6.07 13.90 1.26
CA SER A 116 -6.11 12.46 1.03
C SER A 116 -7.13 12.07 -0.05
N THR A 117 -8.27 12.76 -0.13
CA THR A 117 -9.30 12.52 -1.16
C THR A 117 -8.80 12.91 -2.54
N ALA A 118 -8.26 14.12 -2.71
CA ALA A 118 -7.76 14.57 -4.00
C ALA A 118 -6.56 13.72 -4.48
N ALA A 119 -5.66 13.37 -3.56
CA ALA A 119 -4.51 12.54 -3.88
C ALA A 119 -4.94 11.12 -4.29
N SER A 120 -5.82 10.47 -3.53
CA SER A 120 -6.26 9.09 -3.85
C SER A 120 -6.92 9.00 -5.23
N ILE A 121 -7.83 9.93 -5.56
CA ILE A 121 -8.50 9.96 -6.88
C ILE A 121 -7.48 10.13 -8.01
N ARG A 122 -6.57 11.10 -7.90
CA ARG A 122 -5.62 11.40 -8.96
C ARG A 122 -4.58 10.29 -9.14
N GLN A 123 -4.08 9.74 -8.03
CA GLN A 123 -2.97 8.79 -8.06
C GLN A 123 -3.41 7.36 -8.43
N MET A 124 -4.68 7.00 -8.22
CA MET A 124 -5.21 5.68 -8.58
C MET A 124 -5.38 5.48 -10.10
N ILE A 125 -5.48 6.58 -10.87
CA ILE A 125 -5.67 6.53 -12.32
C ILE A 125 -4.56 5.75 -13.00
N LEU A 126 -3.29 6.05 -12.69
CA LEU A 126 -2.16 5.48 -13.41
C LEU A 126 -2.00 3.96 -13.17
N PRO A 127 -2.01 3.44 -11.92
CA PRO A 127 -2.00 2.00 -11.68
C PRO A 127 -3.22 1.28 -12.30
N GLY A 128 -4.39 1.92 -12.29
CA GLY A 128 -5.60 1.36 -12.92
C GLY A 128 -5.48 1.26 -14.45
N LEU A 129 -4.99 2.32 -15.10
CA LEU A 129 -4.73 2.31 -16.53
C LEU A 129 -3.66 1.28 -16.91
N LEU A 130 -2.60 1.15 -16.12
CA LEU A 130 -1.58 0.11 -16.33
C LEU A 130 -2.22 -1.29 -16.36
N ALA A 131 -3.08 -1.60 -15.38
CA ALA A 131 -3.74 -2.90 -15.27
C ALA A 131 -4.66 -3.22 -16.48
N VAL A 132 -5.32 -2.21 -17.05
CA VAL A 132 -6.24 -2.40 -18.19
C VAL A 132 -5.51 -2.38 -19.53
N LEU A 133 -4.58 -1.44 -19.72
CA LEU A 133 -3.92 -1.23 -21.01
C LEU A 133 -2.81 -2.26 -21.28
N SER A 134 -2.11 -2.76 -20.25
CA SER A 134 -1.05 -3.75 -20.44
C SER A 134 -1.51 -5.03 -21.16
N PRO A 135 -2.58 -5.73 -20.72
CA PRO A 135 -3.04 -6.93 -21.43
C PRO A 135 -3.56 -6.62 -22.84
N VAL A 136 -4.21 -5.47 -23.05
CA VAL A 136 -4.67 -5.02 -24.38
C VAL A 136 -3.49 -4.82 -25.32
N ALA A 137 -2.50 -4.03 -24.89
CA ALA A 137 -1.32 -3.74 -25.70
C ALA A 137 -0.53 -5.01 -26.03
N VAL A 138 -0.28 -5.88 -25.04
CA VAL A 138 0.45 -7.12 -25.27
C VAL A 138 -0.33 -8.10 -26.13
N GLY A 139 -1.64 -8.19 -25.96
CA GLY A 139 -2.51 -9.02 -26.80
C GLY A 139 -2.44 -8.62 -28.27
N PHE A 140 -2.68 -7.35 -28.58
CA PHE A 140 -2.71 -6.90 -29.99
C PHE A 140 -1.33 -6.77 -30.65
N LEU A 141 -0.25 -6.59 -29.88
CA LEU A 141 1.11 -6.49 -30.43
C LEU A 141 1.84 -7.85 -30.50
N GLY A 142 1.59 -8.73 -29.53
CA GLY A 142 2.32 -9.99 -29.33
C GLY A 142 1.49 -11.25 -29.56
N GLY A 143 0.18 -11.09 -29.78
CA GLY A 143 -0.77 -12.19 -29.91
C GLY A 143 -1.12 -12.86 -28.57
N ALA A 144 -2.04 -13.81 -28.65
CA ALA A 144 -2.59 -14.48 -27.48
C ALA A 144 -1.55 -15.33 -26.71
N GLU A 145 -0.56 -15.92 -27.39
CA GLU A 145 0.51 -16.69 -26.72
C GLU A 145 1.41 -15.79 -25.83
N MET A 146 1.79 -14.60 -26.32
CA MET A 146 2.60 -13.64 -25.55
C MET A 146 1.81 -13.09 -24.36
N LEU A 147 0.52 -12.79 -24.56
CA LEU A 147 -0.38 -12.40 -23.48
C LEU A 147 -0.51 -13.52 -22.44
N GLY A 148 -0.54 -14.77 -22.87
CA GLY A 148 -0.52 -15.92 -21.98
C GLY A 148 0.74 -15.97 -21.09
N GLY A 149 1.91 -15.70 -21.68
CA GLY A 149 3.15 -15.51 -20.92
C GLY A 149 3.04 -14.39 -19.89
N LEU A 150 2.50 -13.23 -20.28
CA LEU A 150 2.30 -12.10 -19.38
C LEU A 150 1.38 -12.42 -18.19
N LEU A 151 0.25 -13.10 -18.43
CA LEU A 151 -0.65 -13.52 -17.36
C LEU A 151 0.02 -14.48 -16.38
N ALA A 152 0.83 -15.42 -16.88
CA ALA A 152 1.60 -16.34 -16.04
C ALA A 152 2.62 -15.58 -15.17
N GLY A 153 3.36 -14.63 -15.74
CA GLY A 153 4.36 -13.83 -15.03
C GLY A 153 3.72 -12.94 -13.96
N VAL A 154 2.65 -12.22 -14.32
CA VAL A 154 1.87 -11.40 -13.39
C VAL A 154 1.37 -12.24 -12.22
N THR A 155 0.85 -13.44 -12.49
CA THR A 155 0.29 -14.33 -11.45
C THR A 155 1.36 -14.80 -10.48
N VAL A 156 2.45 -15.38 -10.96
CA VAL A 156 3.50 -15.95 -10.08
C VAL A 156 4.12 -14.85 -9.23
N THR A 157 4.54 -13.76 -9.85
CA THR A 157 5.21 -12.67 -9.12
C THR A 157 4.24 -11.89 -8.25
N GLY A 158 3.03 -11.60 -8.74
CA GLY A 158 2.04 -10.81 -8.02
C GLY A 158 1.55 -11.50 -6.75
N VAL A 159 1.35 -12.81 -6.78
CA VAL A 159 0.96 -13.58 -5.59
C VAL A 159 2.06 -13.54 -4.52
N LEU A 160 3.31 -13.81 -4.91
CA LEU A 160 4.44 -13.79 -3.97
C LEU A 160 4.63 -12.40 -3.36
N MET A 161 4.56 -11.35 -4.19
CA MET A 161 4.71 -9.97 -3.75
C MET A 161 3.56 -9.54 -2.82
N ALA A 162 2.31 -9.91 -3.14
CA ALA A 162 1.15 -9.58 -2.30
C ALA A 162 1.27 -10.21 -0.90
N ILE A 163 1.71 -11.47 -0.81
CA ILE A 163 1.91 -12.17 0.47
C ILE A 163 3.05 -11.49 1.25
N PHE A 164 4.18 -11.27 0.59
CA PHE A 164 5.34 -10.63 1.21
C PHE A 164 4.98 -9.27 1.81
N GLN A 165 4.35 -8.39 1.02
CA GLN A 165 4.02 -7.03 1.47
C GLN A 165 3.01 -7.03 2.61
N SER A 166 1.94 -7.83 2.50
CA SER A 166 0.90 -7.90 3.54
C SER A 166 1.45 -8.44 4.85
N ASN A 167 2.26 -9.50 4.79
CA ASN A 167 2.83 -10.13 5.99
C ASN A 167 3.94 -9.29 6.62
N ALA A 168 4.82 -8.68 5.81
CA ALA A 168 5.89 -7.83 6.32
C ALA A 168 5.32 -6.59 7.04
N GLY A 169 4.35 -5.90 6.43
CA GLY A 169 3.71 -4.76 7.07
C GLY A 169 2.93 -5.13 8.32
N GLY A 170 2.21 -6.27 8.31
CA GLY A 170 1.53 -6.77 9.50
C GLY A 170 2.49 -7.17 10.63
N ALA A 171 3.65 -7.73 10.29
CA ALA A 171 4.68 -8.06 11.28
C ALA A 171 5.25 -6.81 11.96
N TRP A 172 5.52 -5.72 11.21
CA TRP A 172 5.98 -4.47 11.79
C TRP A 172 4.93 -3.79 12.68
N ASP A 173 3.66 -3.80 12.29
CA ASP A 173 2.57 -3.27 13.15
C ASP A 173 2.45 -4.05 14.46
N ASN A 174 2.49 -5.38 14.38
CA ASN A 174 2.42 -6.23 15.56
C ASN A 174 3.65 -6.04 16.46
N ALA A 175 4.85 -5.91 15.88
CA ALA A 175 6.05 -5.61 16.65
C ALA A 175 5.93 -4.27 17.39
N LYS A 176 5.42 -3.22 16.74
CA LYS A 176 5.14 -1.93 17.40
C LYS A 176 4.16 -2.09 18.56
N LYS A 177 3.04 -2.79 18.35
CA LYS A 177 2.03 -3.05 19.39
C LYS A 177 2.60 -3.78 20.61
N MET A 178 3.49 -4.76 20.41
CA MET A 178 4.18 -5.43 21.52
C MET A 178 4.99 -4.46 22.39
N PHE A 179 5.66 -3.47 21.79
CA PHE A 179 6.37 -2.45 22.56
C PHE A 179 5.43 -1.44 23.23
N GLU A 180 4.24 -1.20 22.68
CA GLU A 180 3.21 -0.34 23.29
C GLU A 180 2.56 -1.02 24.51
N GLU A 181 2.39 -2.34 24.48
CA GLU A 181 1.89 -3.17 25.59
C GLU A 181 2.95 -3.43 26.68
N GLY A 182 4.23 -3.25 26.33
CA GLY A 182 5.37 -3.55 27.18
C GLY A 182 5.88 -4.97 26.94
N VAL A 183 7.13 -5.09 26.49
CA VAL A 183 7.74 -6.38 26.13
C VAL A 183 9.07 -6.57 26.83
N GLU A 184 9.31 -7.76 27.36
CA GLU A 184 10.59 -8.15 27.95
C GLU A 184 11.45 -8.88 26.92
N ILE A 185 12.64 -8.33 26.64
CA ILE A 185 13.58 -8.90 25.68
C ILE A 185 14.95 -8.98 26.35
N GLY A 186 15.44 -10.20 26.59
CA GLY A 186 16.76 -10.42 27.19
C GLY A 186 16.90 -9.90 28.62
N GLY A 187 15.82 -9.98 29.42
CA GLY A 187 15.79 -9.51 30.82
C GLY A 187 15.60 -8.00 30.98
N ASN A 188 15.44 -7.25 29.89
CA ASN A 188 15.11 -5.82 29.92
C ASN A 188 13.68 -5.60 29.43
N THR A 189 12.88 -4.86 30.21
CA THR A 189 11.53 -4.46 29.81
C THR A 189 11.58 -3.18 29.01
N TYR A 190 11.02 -3.21 27.79
CA TYR A 190 10.89 -2.05 26.91
C TYR A 190 9.42 -1.61 26.84
N PHE A 191 9.22 -0.30 26.81
CA PHE A 191 7.90 0.33 26.85
C PHE A 191 7.77 1.43 25.79
N LYS A 192 6.56 1.99 25.67
CA LYS A 192 6.25 3.10 24.77
C LYS A 192 7.20 4.27 24.97
N GLY A 193 7.82 4.72 23.89
CA GLY A 193 8.79 5.82 23.90
C GLY A 193 10.25 5.40 24.04
N SER A 194 10.53 4.13 24.36
CA SER A 194 11.89 3.57 24.29
C SER A 194 12.45 3.63 22.85
N ASP A 195 13.78 3.56 22.71
CA ASP A 195 14.41 3.61 21.40
C ASP A 195 14.00 2.44 20.47
N PRO A 196 13.88 1.18 20.95
CA PRO A 196 13.31 0.09 20.15
C PRO A 196 11.86 0.35 19.72
N HIS A 197 11.04 0.96 20.58
CA HIS A 197 9.68 1.35 20.22
C HIS A 197 9.68 2.38 19.07
N LYS A 198 10.53 3.42 19.13
CA LYS A 198 10.64 4.40 18.03
C LYS A 198 11.08 3.74 16.72
N ALA A 199 12.01 2.79 16.77
CA ALA A 199 12.42 2.03 15.59
C ALA A 199 11.26 1.17 15.04
N ALA A 200 10.46 0.54 15.90
CA ALA A 200 9.28 -0.21 15.50
C ALA A 200 8.20 0.68 14.87
N VAL A 201 8.00 1.90 15.38
CA VAL A 201 7.12 2.92 14.76
C VAL A 201 7.60 3.26 13.34
N VAL A 202 8.91 3.45 13.14
CA VAL A 202 9.44 3.67 11.78
C VAL A 202 9.17 2.47 10.87
N GLY A 203 9.39 1.24 11.36
CA GLY A 203 9.07 0.03 10.62
C GLY A 203 7.59 -0.06 10.21
N ASP A 204 6.67 0.26 11.12
CA ASP A 204 5.23 0.26 10.85
C ASP A 204 4.86 1.30 9.79
N THR A 205 5.40 2.52 9.86
CA THR A 205 5.15 3.55 8.83
C THR A 205 5.68 3.17 7.44
N VAL A 206 6.73 2.35 7.36
CA VAL A 206 7.21 1.75 6.09
C VAL A 206 6.27 0.61 5.65
N GLY A 207 5.72 -0.14 6.61
CA GLY A 207 4.78 -1.24 6.41
C GLY A 207 3.35 -0.84 6.02
N ASP A 208 2.91 0.37 6.35
CA ASP A 208 1.54 0.84 6.08
C ASP A 208 1.22 0.85 4.57
N PRO A 209 2.04 1.46 3.68
CA PRO A 209 1.80 1.37 2.24
C PRO A 209 1.85 -0.08 1.71
N PHE A 210 2.65 -0.94 2.33
CA PHE A 210 2.79 -2.34 1.94
C PHE A 210 1.51 -3.13 2.23
N LYS A 211 1.00 -3.07 3.47
CA LYS A 211 -0.11 -3.92 3.92
C LYS A 211 -1.49 -3.33 3.62
N ASP A 212 -1.61 -2.01 3.50
CA ASP A 212 -2.91 -1.35 3.34
C ASP A 212 -3.15 -0.79 1.94
N THR A 213 -2.10 -0.64 1.12
CA THR A 213 -2.24 -0.11 -0.24
C THR A 213 -1.77 -1.10 -1.30
N SER A 214 -0.46 -1.34 -1.42
CA SER A 214 0.07 -2.10 -2.56
C SER A 214 -0.25 -3.60 -2.46
N GLY A 215 0.00 -4.23 -1.31
CA GLY A 215 -0.19 -5.67 -1.10
C GLY A 215 -1.62 -6.14 -1.39
N PRO A 216 -2.65 -5.52 -0.80
CA PRO A 216 -4.05 -5.85 -1.10
C PRO A 216 -4.41 -5.58 -2.56
N SER A 217 -3.94 -4.46 -3.14
CA SER A 217 -4.27 -4.04 -4.51
C SER A 217 -3.68 -4.95 -5.58
N LEU A 218 -2.55 -5.61 -5.31
CA LEU A 218 -2.00 -6.62 -6.21
C LEU A 218 -3.00 -7.75 -6.48
N ASN A 219 -3.87 -8.11 -5.51
CA ASN A 219 -4.92 -9.11 -5.76
C ASN A 219 -5.93 -8.66 -6.82
N ILE A 220 -6.20 -7.36 -6.88
CA ILE A 220 -7.11 -6.77 -7.86
C ILE A 220 -6.42 -6.71 -9.22
N LEU A 221 -5.15 -6.31 -9.26
CA LEU A 221 -4.32 -6.32 -10.47
C LEU A 221 -4.36 -7.68 -11.17
N LEU A 222 -4.11 -8.76 -10.41
CA LEU A 222 -4.14 -10.13 -10.92
C LEU A 222 -5.46 -10.47 -11.61
N LYS A 223 -6.58 -10.27 -10.91
CA LYS A 223 -7.91 -10.63 -11.43
C LYS A 223 -8.31 -9.76 -12.60
N LEU A 224 -8.08 -8.45 -12.50
CA LEU A 224 -8.48 -7.49 -13.52
C LEU A 224 -7.75 -7.77 -14.83
N MET A 225 -6.43 -8.02 -14.79
CA MET A 225 -5.66 -8.35 -15.98
C MET A 225 -6.14 -9.64 -16.64
N SER A 226 -6.42 -10.69 -15.84
CA SER A 226 -6.95 -11.94 -16.38
C SER A 226 -8.35 -11.77 -16.99
N VAL A 227 -9.22 -10.97 -16.36
CA VAL A 227 -10.56 -10.68 -16.91
C VAL A 227 -10.46 -9.90 -18.21
N VAL A 228 -9.62 -8.85 -18.27
CA VAL A 228 -9.44 -8.07 -19.51
C VAL A 228 -8.89 -8.95 -20.63
N ALA A 229 -7.88 -9.78 -20.34
CA ALA A 229 -7.34 -10.72 -21.31
C ALA A 229 -8.38 -11.71 -21.84
N LEU A 230 -9.23 -12.25 -20.96
CA LEU A 230 -10.33 -13.13 -21.35
C LEU A 230 -11.36 -12.42 -22.25
N VAL A 231 -11.70 -11.16 -21.94
CA VAL A 231 -12.66 -10.38 -22.72
C VAL A 231 -12.15 -10.10 -24.14
N ILE A 232 -10.85 -9.83 -24.29
CA ILE A 232 -10.26 -9.54 -25.62
C ILE A 232 -9.85 -10.81 -26.38
N ALA A 233 -9.82 -11.97 -25.73
CA ALA A 233 -9.34 -13.22 -26.33
C ALA A 233 -9.97 -13.58 -27.69
N PRO A 234 -11.30 -13.43 -27.92
CA PRO A 234 -11.90 -13.71 -29.23
C PRO A 234 -11.45 -12.77 -30.36
N LEU A 235 -10.75 -11.68 -30.02
CA LEU A 235 -10.28 -10.66 -30.96
C LEU A 235 -8.79 -10.82 -31.31
N LEU A 236 -8.10 -11.77 -30.68
CA LEU A 236 -6.65 -12.03 -30.84
C LEU A 236 -6.42 -13.27 -31.70
#